data_AF-A0A4P9Z8P2-F1
#
_entry.id   AF-A0A4P9Z8P2-F1
#
_cell.length_a   1.000
_cell.length_b   1.000
_cell.length_c   1.000
_cell.angle_alpha   90.00
_cell.angle_beta   90.00
_cell.angle_gamma   90.00
#
_symmetry.space_group_name_H-M   'P 1'
#
loop_
_entity.id
_entity.type
_entity.pdbx_description
1 polymer ?
#
loop_
_entity_poly.entity_id
_entity_poly.type
_entity_poly.pdbx_seq_one_letter_code
_entity_poly.pdbx_strand_id
1 'polypeptide(L)'
;MPGDLNLKKSWNPALKKNQKKLWEREQEVLKEHQAIKQRSKEIALEREKEQMIKLQYENDPSKLPPKQKLDLSKLGWMYSDMPKADDDENGFKEVEEDFLENTEDVQQLLQGNRPAMQSMTSRFDKVASVGAGRASANLSDDPLLLIRKQQIVQSCERERSPDRGSSRGSQSSDRHR
;
A
#
# COMPACT_ATOMS: atom_id res chain seq x y z
N MET A 1 -35.45 27.23 44.85
CA MET A 1 -35.81 27.03 43.42
C MET A 1 -35.25 25.69 42.97
N PRO A 2 -36.07 24.74 42.49
CA PRO A 2 -35.58 23.47 41.96
C PRO A 2 -34.84 23.73 40.64
N GLY A 3 -33.62 23.20 40.50
CA GLY A 3 -32.81 23.34 39.28
C GLY A 3 -33.38 22.55 38.09
N ASP A 4 -32.99 22.95 36.87
CA ASP A 4 -33.45 22.34 35.61
C ASP A 4 -33.16 20.83 35.57
N LEU A 5 -34.23 20.04 35.46
CA LEU A 5 -34.19 18.58 35.39
C LEU A 5 -33.39 18.07 34.17
N ASN A 6 -33.35 18.85 33.08
CA ASN A 6 -32.67 18.46 31.86
C ASN A 6 -31.15 18.40 32.04
N LEU A 7 -30.57 19.13 32.99
CA LEU A 7 -29.14 19.06 33.30
C LEU A 7 -28.73 17.71 33.92
N LYS A 8 -29.70 16.91 34.38
CA LYS A 8 -29.47 15.53 34.85
C LYS A 8 -29.50 14.50 33.72
N LYS A 9 -29.85 14.90 32.49
CA LYS A 9 -29.96 14.00 31.34
C LYS A 9 -28.64 13.99 30.56
N SER A 10 -28.15 12.79 30.25
CA SER A 10 -26.87 12.58 29.56
C SER A 10 -26.86 13.04 28.11
N TRP A 11 -28.00 13.17 27.46
CA TRP A 11 -28.13 13.61 26.07
C TRP A 11 -28.20 15.13 25.91
N ASN A 12 -28.33 15.90 27.00
CA ASN A 12 -28.47 17.35 26.93
C ASN A 12 -27.16 18.01 26.43
N PRO A 13 -27.17 18.78 25.32
CA PRO A 13 -25.97 19.44 24.79
C PRO A 13 -25.43 20.53 25.72
N ALA A 14 -26.25 21.11 26.59
CA ALA A 14 -25.83 22.15 27.53
C ALA A 14 -24.99 21.60 28.71
N LEU A 15 -24.92 20.27 28.88
CA LEU A 15 -24.07 19.68 29.91
C LEU A 15 -22.59 19.89 29.56
N LYS A 16 -21.80 20.44 30.50
CA LYS A 16 -20.36 20.71 30.32
C LYS A 16 -19.57 19.52 29.76
N LYS A 17 -19.93 18.29 30.16
CA LYS A 17 -19.31 17.05 29.66
C LYS A 17 -19.53 16.85 28.15
N ASN A 18 -20.71 17.21 27.64
CA ASN A 18 -21.06 17.08 26.23
C ASN A 18 -20.48 18.23 25.42
N GLN A 19 -20.50 19.45 25.96
CA GLN A 19 -19.80 20.59 25.36
C GLN A 19 -18.31 20.30 25.17
N LYS A 20 -17.66 19.69 26.16
CA LYS A 20 -16.26 19.26 26.03
C LYS A 20 -16.06 18.25 24.89
N LYS A 21 -16.92 17.23 24.79
CA LYS A 21 -16.85 16.24 23.70
C LYS A 21 -17.10 16.84 22.32
N LEU A 22 -18.03 17.79 22.22
CA LEU A 22 -18.29 18.52 20.98
C LEU A 22 -17.07 19.35 20.59
N TRP A 23 -16.51 20.10 21.54
CA TRP A 23 -15.31 20.90 21.33
C TRP A 23 -14.10 20.05 20.90
N GLU A 24 -13.89 18.89 21.52
CA GLU A 24 -12.81 17.96 21.12
C GLU A 24 -12.98 17.49 19.68
N ARG A 25 -14.20 17.14 19.27
CA ARG A 25 -14.50 16.75 17.88
C ARG A 25 -14.35 17.90 16.90
N GLU A 26 -14.84 19.09 17.25
CA GLU A 26 -14.68 20.28 16.42
C GLU A 26 -13.18 20.59 16.23
N GLN A 27 -12.38 20.45 17.28
CA GLN A 27 -10.95 20.67 17.21
C GLN A 27 -10.24 19.61 16.34
N GLU A 28 -10.67 18.36 16.39
CA GLU A 28 -10.16 17.29 15.52
C GLU A 28 -10.49 17.57 14.05
N VAL A 29 -11.74 17.92 13.75
CA VAL A 29 -12.19 18.28 12.39
C VAL A 29 -11.43 19.51 11.87
N LEU A 30 -11.17 20.51 12.71
CA LEU A 30 -10.37 21.68 12.33
C LEU A 30 -8.93 21.31 11.97
N LYS A 31 -8.31 20.38 12.72
CA LYS A 31 -6.96 19.88 12.41
C LYS A 31 -6.93 19.11 11.10
N GLU A 32 -7.89 18.22 10.87
CA GLU A 32 -8.01 17.47 9.62
C GLU A 32 -8.22 18.42 8.43
N HIS A 33 -9.11 19.40 8.57
CA HIS A 33 -9.35 20.40 7.56
C HIS A 33 -8.10 21.25 7.26
N GLN A 34 -7.32 21.60 8.28
CA GLN A 34 -6.04 22.30 8.09
C GLN A 34 -5.02 21.44 7.34
N ALA A 35 -4.90 20.15 7.68
CA ALA A 35 -4.01 19.23 7.00
C ALA A 35 -4.41 19.02 5.52
N ILE A 36 -5.71 18.86 5.25
CA ILE A 36 -6.25 18.78 3.89
C ILE A 36 -5.97 20.08 3.13
N LYS A 37 -6.17 21.24 3.76
CA LYS A 37 -5.89 22.54 3.14
C LYS A 37 -4.42 22.68 2.77
N GLN A 38 -3.50 22.28 3.65
CA GLN A 38 -2.07 22.28 3.35
C GLN A 38 -1.75 21.38 2.15
N ARG A 39 -2.22 20.12 2.17
CA ARG A 39 -2.04 19.18 1.07
C ARG A 39 -2.63 19.71 -0.25
N SER A 40 -3.78 20.35 -0.20
CA SER A 40 -4.42 20.94 -1.38
C SER A 40 -3.58 22.07 -1.98
N LYS A 41 -2.91 22.86 -1.13
CA LYS A 41 -1.98 23.90 -1.55
C LYS A 41 -0.74 23.31 -2.22
N GLU A 42 -0.17 22.24 -1.65
CA GLU A 42 0.98 21.53 -2.23
C GLU A 42 0.64 20.97 -3.63
N ILE A 43 -0.52 20.34 -3.78
CA ILE A 43 -1.01 19.84 -5.08
C ILE A 43 -1.24 20.99 -6.07
N ALA A 44 -1.74 22.15 -5.62
CA ALA A 44 -1.93 23.31 -6.49
C ALA A 44 -0.59 23.85 -7.01
N LEU A 45 0.43 23.92 -6.15
CA LEU A 45 1.79 24.33 -6.53
C LEU A 45 2.42 23.33 -7.51
N GLU A 46 2.23 22.02 -7.28
CA GLU A 46 2.70 20.98 -8.21
C GLU A 46 2.06 21.13 -9.59
N ARG A 47 0.74 21.35 -9.64
CA ARG A 47 0.02 21.59 -10.90
C ARG A 47 0.49 22.86 -11.61
N GLU A 48 0.75 23.94 -10.88
CA GLU A 48 1.29 25.17 -11.46
C GLU A 48 2.67 24.92 -12.08
N LYS A 49 3.55 24.19 -11.38
CA LYS A 49 4.85 23.77 -11.92
C LYS A 49 4.70 22.91 -13.18
N GLU A 50 3.82 21.91 -13.17
CA GLU A 50 3.53 21.07 -14.34
C GLU A 50 3.06 21.93 -15.53
N GLN A 51 2.16 22.89 -15.30
CA GLN A 51 1.66 23.79 -16.33
C GLN A 51 2.77 24.68 -16.89
N MET A 52 3.65 25.23 -16.05
CA MET A 52 4.79 26.03 -16.47
C MET A 52 5.76 25.23 -17.35
N ILE A 53 6.09 24.00 -16.95
CA ILE A 53 6.90 23.09 -17.77
C ILE A 53 6.20 22.82 -19.10
N LYS A 54 4.90 22.50 -19.06
CA LYS A 54 4.15 22.23 -20.28
C LYS A 54 4.19 23.41 -21.25
N LEU A 55 3.96 24.63 -20.79
CA LEU A 55 4.02 25.85 -21.61
C LEU A 55 5.44 26.13 -22.14
N GLN A 56 6.46 25.92 -21.32
CA GLN A 56 7.86 26.15 -21.71
C GLN A 56 8.29 25.23 -22.87
N TYR A 57 7.82 23.99 -22.88
CA TYR A 57 8.24 22.97 -23.84
C TYR A 57 7.13 22.57 -24.84
N GLU A 58 6.02 23.30 -24.89
CA GLU A 58 4.91 23.04 -25.81
C GLU A 58 5.35 23.10 -27.28
N ASN A 59 6.28 24.02 -27.59
CA ASN A 59 6.81 24.20 -28.94
C ASN A 59 7.89 23.18 -29.30
N ASP A 60 8.69 22.73 -28.31
CA ASP A 60 9.85 21.84 -28.52
C ASP A 60 9.85 20.67 -27.52
N PRO A 61 9.01 19.64 -27.72
CA PRO A 61 8.93 18.49 -26.82
C PRO A 61 10.22 17.66 -26.78
N SER A 62 11.07 17.77 -27.82
CA SER A 62 12.36 17.07 -27.90
C SER A 62 13.39 17.61 -26.92
N LYS A 63 13.27 18.88 -26.48
CA LYS A 63 14.23 19.53 -25.57
C LYS A 63 13.93 19.28 -24.08
N LEU A 64 12.84 18.56 -23.77
CA LEU A 64 12.47 18.25 -22.39
C LEU A 64 13.54 17.38 -21.70
N PRO A 65 14.11 17.82 -20.56
CA PRO A 65 15.02 17.00 -19.79
C PRO A 65 14.30 15.76 -19.23
N PRO A 66 15.00 14.62 -19.06
CA PRO A 66 14.39 13.35 -18.68
C PRO A 66 13.64 13.43 -17.34
N LYS A 67 14.16 14.19 -16.37
CA LYS A 67 13.49 14.40 -15.08
C LYS A 67 12.11 15.06 -15.24
N GLN A 68 11.99 16.10 -16.07
CA GLN A 68 10.72 16.79 -16.28
C GLN A 68 9.72 15.92 -17.07
N LYS A 69 10.20 15.02 -17.94
CA LYS A 69 9.34 14.01 -18.59
C LYS A 69 8.75 13.04 -17.56
N LEU A 70 9.53 12.64 -16.56
CA LEU A 70 9.08 11.78 -15.46
C LEU A 70 8.08 12.51 -14.55
N ASP A 71 8.33 13.80 -14.24
CA ASP A 71 7.41 14.64 -13.48
C ASP A 71 6.05 14.78 -14.22
N LEU A 72 6.07 15.13 -15.51
CA LEU A 72 4.84 15.27 -16.33
C LEU A 72 4.05 13.96 -16.47
N SER A 73 4.74 12.82 -16.50
CA SER A 73 4.10 11.50 -16.56
C SER A 73 3.70 10.96 -15.17
N LYS A 74 4.03 11.68 -14.09
CA LYS A 74 3.79 11.28 -12.70
C LYS A 74 4.47 9.96 -12.34
N LEU A 75 5.50 9.59 -13.10
CA LEU A 75 6.31 8.39 -12.88
C LEU A 75 7.57 8.70 -12.06
N GLY A 76 7.74 9.95 -11.61
CA GLY A 76 8.85 10.37 -10.76
C GLY A 76 9.01 9.45 -9.55
N TRP A 77 7.93 9.16 -8.81
CA TRP A 77 8.00 8.29 -7.63
C TRP A 77 8.51 6.86 -7.92
N MET A 78 8.36 6.37 -9.15
CA MET A 78 8.77 5.01 -9.54
C MET A 78 10.22 4.95 -10.02
N TYR A 79 10.72 6.03 -10.65
CA TYR A 79 12.06 6.08 -11.24
C TYR A 79 13.05 6.97 -10.47
N SER A 80 12.63 7.57 -9.34
CA SER A 80 13.52 8.35 -8.46
C SER A 80 14.51 7.46 -7.70
N ASP A 81 14.06 6.26 -7.32
CA ASP A 81 14.83 5.32 -6.49
C ASP A 81 15.64 4.34 -7.34
N MET A 82 15.56 4.44 -8.67
CA MET A 82 16.37 3.62 -9.54
C MET A 82 17.81 4.13 -9.45
N PRO A 83 18.78 3.29 -9.07
CA PRO A 83 20.17 3.71 -8.94
C PRO A 83 20.58 4.32 -10.27
N LYS A 84 21.07 5.55 -10.21
CA LYS A 84 21.65 6.20 -11.36
C LYS A 84 22.82 5.34 -11.81
N ALA A 85 22.88 5.01 -13.09
CA ALA A 85 23.95 4.21 -13.67
C ALA A 85 25.36 4.83 -13.50
N ASP A 86 25.45 6.04 -12.95
CA ASP A 86 26.68 6.81 -12.75
C ASP A 86 27.08 6.96 -11.26
N ASP A 87 26.28 6.47 -10.30
CA ASP A 87 26.65 6.43 -8.87
C ASP A 87 26.82 4.97 -8.45
N ASP A 88 28.07 4.52 -8.55
CA ASP A 88 28.52 3.19 -8.21
C ASP A 88 28.18 2.80 -6.76
N GLU A 89 27.66 1.57 -6.62
CA GLU A 89 27.96 0.66 -5.49
C GLU A 89 27.19 0.76 -4.15
N ASN A 90 26.05 1.46 -4.02
CA ASN A 90 25.33 1.47 -2.72
C ASN A 90 23.87 0.99 -2.71
N GLY A 91 23.24 0.72 -3.86
CA GLY A 91 21.81 0.34 -3.90
C GLY A 91 21.52 -1.16 -3.73
N PHE A 92 22.41 -2.04 -4.19
CA PHE A 92 22.28 -3.49 -4.08
C PHE A 92 23.23 -4.12 -3.06
N LYS A 93 24.30 -3.39 -2.68
CA LYS A 93 25.33 -3.87 -1.76
C LYS A 93 24.87 -3.90 -0.31
N GLU A 94 23.97 -2.98 0.10
CA GLU A 94 23.38 -3.02 1.45
C GLU A 94 22.60 -4.32 1.71
N VAL A 95 21.93 -4.91 0.70
CA VAL A 95 21.23 -6.18 0.87
C VAL A 95 22.21 -7.35 1.00
N GLU A 96 23.34 -7.32 0.29
CA GLU A 96 24.33 -8.38 0.34
C GLU A 96 25.20 -8.29 1.61
N GLU A 97 25.60 -7.09 2.04
CA GLU A 97 26.29 -6.84 3.31
C GLU A 97 25.40 -7.19 4.51
N ASP A 98 24.12 -6.79 4.52
CA ASP A 98 23.17 -7.18 5.57
C ASP A 98 23.01 -8.71 5.64
N PHE A 99 23.01 -9.42 4.49
CA PHE A 99 22.94 -10.88 4.47
C PHE A 99 24.25 -11.53 4.93
N LEU A 100 25.41 -10.98 4.57
CA LEU A 100 26.72 -11.49 4.96
C LEU A 100 26.97 -11.31 6.46
N GLU A 101 26.67 -10.13 7.02
CA GLU A 101 26.82 -9.85 8.46
C GLU A 101 25.99 -10.81 9.33
N ASN A 102 24.74 -11.08 8.92
CA ASN A 102 23.87 -12.02 9.65
C ASN A 102 24.38 -13.46 9.60
N THR A 103 25.04 -13.89 8.53
CA THR A 103 25.62 -15.24 8.45
C THR A 103 26.88 -15.39 9.29
N GLU A 104 27.72 -14.35 9.36
CA GLU A 104 28.92 -14.34 10.20
C GLU A 104 28.58 -14.30 11.69
N ASP A 105 27.57 -13.52 12.08
CA ASP A 105 27.07 -13.47 13.46
C ASP A 105 26.47 -14.81 13.90
N VAL A 106 25.71 -15.48 13.02
CA VAL A 106 25.18 -16.84 13.28
C VAL A 106 26.32 -17.86 13.43
N GLN A 107 27.38 -17.77 12.63
CA GLN A 107 28.55 -18.63 12.77
C GLN A 107 29.30 -18.39 14.09
N GLN A 108 29.45 -17.14 14.53
CA GLN A 108 30.09 -16.80 15.81
C GLN A 108 29.26 -17.24 17.03
N LEU A 109 27.92 -17.19 16.93
CA LEU A 109 26.99 -17.77 17.90
C LEU A 109 27.13 -19.29 17.97
N LEU A 110 27.24 -19.96 16.83
CA LEU A 110 27.46 -21.40 16.77
C LEU A 110 28.85 -21.80 17.33
N GLN A 111 29.85 -20.93 17.19
CA GLN A 111 31.19 -21.10 17.78
C GLN A 111 31.27 -20.78 19.28
N GLY A 112 30.18 -20.30 19.91
CA GLY A 112 30.06 -20.16 21.36
C GLY A 112 30.88 -19.01 21.99
N ASN A 113 31.37 -18.06 21.20
CA ASN A 113 32.36 -17.06 21.67
C ASN A 113 31.77 -15.71 22.12
N ARG A 114 30.43 -15.54 22.19
CA ARG A 114 29.76 -14.33 22.70
C ARG A 114 28.46 -14.64 23.47
N PRO A 115 28.17 -13.96 24.59
CA PRO A 115 26.85 -14.01 25.22
C PRO A 115 25.83 -13.26 24.36
N ALA A 116 24.71 -13.93 24.06
CA ALA A 116 23.62 -13.42 23.23
C ALA A 116 22.96 -12.19 23.88
N MET A 117 23.42 -10.99 23.53
CA MET A 117 22.74 -9.77 23.89
C MET A 117 23.05 -8.65 22.90
N GLN A 118 22.17 -8.50 21.91
CA GLN A 118 21.56 -7.20 21.58
C GLN A 118 20.36 -7.46 20.65
N SER A 119 19.21 -6.92 21.05
CA SER A 119 18.04 -6.81 20.20
C SER A 119 18.35 -5.82 19.07
N MET A 120 18.89 -6.32 17.97
CA MET A 120 18.96 -5.59 16.70
C MET A 120 17.61 -5.77 16.03
N THR A 121 16.69 -4.82 16.22
CA THR A 121 15.56 -4.69 15.30
C THR A 121 16.15 -4.22 13.98
N SER A 122 16.29 -5.11 13.00
CA SER A 122 16.83 -4.74 11.69
C SER A 122 15.94 -3.66 11.04
N ARG A 123 16.49 -2.85 10.12
CA ARG A 123 15.66 -1.92 9.33
C ARG A 123 14.59 -2.69 8.54
N PHE A 124 14.88 -3.94 8.15
CA PHE A 124 13.91 -4.87 7.60
C PHE A 124 12.75 -5.16 8.57
N ASP A 125 13.01 -5.40 9.86
CA ASP A 125 11.95 -5.57 10.87
C ASP A 125 11.11 -4.30 11.04
N LYS A 126 11.70 -3.12 10.89
CA LYS A 126 10.96 -1.85 10.92
C LYS A 126 10.06 -1.69 9.69
N VAL A 127 10.55 -2.04 8.49
CA VAL A 127 9.76 -2.00 7.24
C VAL A 127 8.67 -3.09 7.26
N ALA A 128 8.98 -4.29 7.75
CA ALA A 128 8.00 -5.36 7.96
C ALA A 128 6.95 -4.98 9.04
N SER A 129 7.35 -4.21 10.05
CA SER A 129 6.47 -3.72 11.12
C SER A 129 5.49 -2.62 10.65
N VAL A 130 5.77 -1.91 9.55
CA VAL A 130 4.84 -0.93 8.93
C VAL A 130 3.51 -1.57 8.50
N GLY A 131 3.40 -2.89 8.46
CA GLY A 131 2.13 -3.63 8.32
C GLY A 131 1.71 -4.48 9.54
N ALA A 132 2.62 -4.79 10.46
CA ALA A 132 2.39 -5.75 11.55
C ALA A 132 1.48 -5.23 12.68
N GLY A 133 1.30 -3.91 12.79
CA GLY A 133 0.38 -3.29 13.76
C GLY A 133 -1.10 -3.39 13.37
N ARG A 134 -1.40 -3.79 12.14
CA ARG A 134 -2.75 -4.23 11.79
C ARG A 134 -2.84 -5.68 12.22
N ALA A 135 -3.52 -5.94 13.33
CA ALA A 135 -4.04 -7.26 13.67
C ALA A 135 -4.50 -7.91 12.36
N SER A 136 -3.86 -9.00 11.98
CA SER A 136 -4.09 -9.70 10.72
C SER A 136 -5.59 -9.70 10.44
N ALA A 137 -6.04 -8.89 9.47
CA ALA A 137 -7.33 -9.15 8.84
C ALA A 137 -7.23 -10.62 8.43
N ASN A 138 -8.09 -11.47 9.00
CA ASN A 138 -7.93 -12.91 8.96
C ASN A 138 -7.51 -13.29 7.54
N LEU A 139 -6.32 -13.86 7.34
CA LEU A 139 -5.86 -14.20 5.97
C LEU A 139 -6.80 -15.21 5.29
N SER A 140 -7.74 -15.79 6.05
CA SER A 140 -8.87 -16.56 5.56
C SER A 140 -9.87 -15.75 4.73
N ASP A 141 -10.01 -14.44 4.98
CA ASP A 141 -11.01 -13.57 4.36
C ASP A 141 -10.41 -12.69 3.24
N ASP A 142 -9.15 -12.94 2.82
CA ASP A 142 -8.55 -12.25 1.67
C ASP A 142 -9.25 -12.70 0.37
N PRO A 143 -9.92 -11.78 -0.36
CA PRO A 143 -10.64 -12.12 -1.59
C PRO A 143 -9.72 -12.73 -2.66
N LEU A 144 -8.43 -12.35 -2.71
CA LEU A 144 -7.49 -12.89 -3.68
C LEU A 144 -7.10 -14.34 -3.35
N LEU A 145 -6.96 -14.67 -2.07
CA LEU A 145 -6.66 -16.05 -1.64
C LEU A 145 -7.85 -16.99 -1.87
N LEU A 146 -9.08 -16.51 -1.70
CA LEU A 146 -10.31 -17.25 -2.05
C LEU A 146 -10.37 -17.59 -3.54
N ILE A 147 -10.13 -16.60 -4.41
CA ILE A 147 -10.11 -16.81 -5.87
C ILE A 147 -9.04 -17.83 -6.26
N ARG A 148 -7.83 -17.71 -5.69
CA ARG A 148 -6.73 -18.64 -5.98
C ARG A 148 -7.06 -20.07 -5.55
N LYS A 149 -7.66 -20.26 -4.38
CA LYS A 149 -8.13 -21.59 -3.93
C LYS A 149 -9.16 -22.18 -4.88
N GLN A 150 -10.14 -21.39 -5.30
CA GLN A 150 -11.17 -21.82 -6.25
C GLN A 150 -10.59 -22.23 -7.60
N GLN A 151 -9.60 -21.49 -8.10
CA GLN A 151 -8.89 -21.82 -9.35
C GLN A 151 -8.13 -23.16 -9.22
N ILE A 152 -7.43 -23.39 -8.10
CA ILE A 152 -6.71 -24.64 -7.84
C ILE A 152 -7.68 -25.82 -7.80
N VAL A 153 -8.80 -25.67 -7.09
CA VAL A 153 -9.86 -26.70 -7.04
C VAL A 153 -10.41 -26.99 -8.43
N GLN A 154 -10.74 -25.96 -9.22
CA GLN A 154 -11.20 -26.13 -10.61
C GLN A 154 -10.16 -26.84 -11.49
N SER A 155 -8.86 -26.51 -11.35
CA SER A 155 -7.82 -27.21 -12.10
C SER A 155 -7.73 -28.68 -11.68
N CYS A 156 -7.74 -28.99 -10.38
CA CYS A 156 -7.74 -30.37 -9.92
C CYS A 156 -9.01 -31.15 -10.33
N GLU A 157 -10.18 -30.51 -10.35
CA GLU A 157 -11.44 -31.13 -10.81
C GLU A 157 -11.44 -31.39 -12.31
N ARG A 158 -10.84 -30.50 -13.11
CA ARG A 158 -10.62 -30.73 -14.54
C ARG A 158 -9.70 -31.91 -14.79
N GLU A 159 -8.60 -32.01 -14.05
CA GLU A 159 -7.66 -33.14 -14.14
C GLU A 159 -8.27 -34.45 -13.60
N ARG A 160 -9.20 -34.38 -12.63
CA ARG A 160 -9.90 -35.54 -12.07
C ARG A 160 -11.10 -36.03 -12.86
N SER A 161 -11.56 -35.30 -13.87
CA SER A 161 -12.70 -35.70 -14.70
C SER A 161 -12.19 -36.41 -15.96
N PRO A 162 -12.16 -37.75 -16.03
CA PRO A 162 -11.63 -38.46 -17.18
C PRO A 162 -12.78 -38.81 -18.14
N ASP A 163 -13.65 -37.86 -18.48
CA ASP A 163 -14.54 -38.04 -19.63
C ASP A 163 -15.27 -36.76 -20.07
N ARG A 164 -14.67 -36.03 -21.01
CA ARG A 164 -15.41 -35.29 -22.04
C ARG A 164 -14.68 -35.42 -23.38
N GLY A 165 -14.41 -36.66 -23.76
CA GLY A 165 -14.15 -37.04 -25.13
C GLY A 165 -15.47 -37.39 -25.82
N SER A 166 -15.91 -36.54 -26.75
CA SER A 166 -16.62 -36.94 -27.98
C SER A 166 -17.61 -38.12 -27.91
N SER A 167 -18.92 -37.84 -27.86
CA SER A 167 -19.88 -38.63 -28.64
C SER A 167 -21.14 -37.87 -29.08
N ARG A 168 -21.26 -37.76 -30.40
CA ARG A 168 -22.46 -38.01 -31.23
C ARG A 168 -23.75 -37.23 -30.94
N GLY A 169 -24.02 -36.27 -31.81
CA GLY A 169 -25.35 -35.89 -32.26
C GLY A 169 -25.40 -35.85 -33.79
N SER A 170 -25.22 -37.00 -34.45
CA SER A 170 -25.50 -37.16 -35.88
C SER A 170 -27.01 -37.02 -36.11
N GLN A 171 -27.48 -35.86 -36.52
CA GLN A 171 -28.80 -35.75 -37.15
C GLN A 171 -28.64 -36.03 -38.65
N SER A 172 -28.92 -37.29 -38.98
CA SER A 172 -29.14 -37.82 -40.32
C SER A 172 -30.24 -37.05 -41.04
N SER A 173 -29.97 -36.81 -42.32
CA SER A 173 -30.92 -36.57 -43.43
C SER A 173 -32.26 -37.29 -43.29
N ASP A 174 -33.38 -36.61 -43.58
CA ASP A 174 -34.35 -37.08 -44.59
C ASP A 174 -35.44 -36.04 -44.94
N ARG A 175 -35.84 -36.05 -46.22
CA ARG A 175 -37.12 -35.64 -46.85
C ARG A 175 -37.45 -34.14 -46.98
N HIS A 176 -37.52 -33.55 -48.17
CA HIS A 176 -38.27 -33.83 -49.42
C HIS A 176 -39.48 -32.88 -49.57
N ARG A 177 -39.43 -32.15 -50.69
CA ARG A 177 -40.55 -31.64 -51.51
C ARG A 177 -41.25 -30.36 -51.07
#